data_AF-A0A1R1CEF9-F1
#
_entry.id   AF-A0A1R1CEF9-F1
#
_cell.length_a   1.000
_cell.length_b   1.000
_cell.length_c   1.000
_cell.angle_alpha   90.00
_cell.angle_beta   90.00
_cell.angle_gamma   90.00
#
_symmetry.space_group_name_H-M   'P 1'
#
loop_
_entity.id
_entity.type
_entity.pdbx_description
1 polymer ?
#
loop_
_entity_poly.entity_id
_entity_poly.type
_entity_poly.pdbx_seq_one_letter_code
_entity_poly.pdbx_strand_id
1 'polypeptide(L)'
;MKIPFATMSEEELLKEFLLLSEVTESLEHLKTYNPAFQSAIDHVNADMQQIKGQLFFRYQDHHRIDLNHVIVSNFELQSRMRKYMTAVNYVVH
;
A
#
# COMPACT_ATOMS: atom_id res chain seq x y z
N MET A 1 16.27 1.54 -1.85
CA MET A 1 15.97 0.52 -2.87
C MET A 1 14.52 0.09 -2.66
N LYS A 2 13.60 0.31 -3.61
CA LYS A 2 12.21 -0.21 -3.51
C LYS A 2 12.32 -1.73 -3.58
N ILE A 3 11.99 -2.44 -2.50
CA ILE A 3 11.90 -3.91 -2.53
C ILE A 3 10.73 -4.25 -3.46
N PRO A 4 10.93 -5.00 -4.56
CA PRO A 4 9.84 -5.38 -5.44
C PRO A 4 8.81 -6.25 -4.70
N PHE A 5 7.51 -6.05 -4.94
CA PHE A 5 6.46 -6.89 -4.33
C PHE A 5 6.66 -8.39 -4.64
N ALA A 6 7.28 -8.71 -5.77
CA ALA A 6 7.60 -10.09 -6.14
C ALA A 6 8.56 -10.79 -5.16
N THR A 7 9.38 -10.06 -4.40
CA THR A 7 10.34 -10.65 -3.46
C THR A 7 9.85 -10.70 -2.02
N MET A 8 8.69 -10.08 -1.72
CA MET A 8 8.10 -10.11 -0.39
C MET A 8 7.49 -11.48 -0.09
N SER A 9 7.45 -11.90 1.17
CA SER A 9 6.66 -13.06 1.63
C SER A 9 5.15 -12.77 1.58
N GLU A 10 4.31 -13.78 1.77
CA GLU A 10 2.85 -13.60 1.78
C GLU A 10 2.40 -12.75 2.99
N GLU A 11 3.03 -12.95 4.15
CA GLU A 11 2.82 -12.13 5.35
C GLU A 11 3.22 -10.66 5.09
N GLU A 12 4.36 -10.43 4.44
CA GLU A 12 4.81 -9.08 4.07
C GLU A 12 3.88 -8.41 3.06
N LEU A 13 3.38 -9.17 2.08
CA LEU A 13 2.40 -8.69 1.10
C LEU A 13 1.07 -8.33 1.75
N LEU A 14 0.57 -9.16 2.67
CA LEU A 14 -0.65 -8.86 3.43
C LEU A 14 -0.47 -7.64 4.33
N LYS A 15 0.68 -7.54 5.01
CA LYS A 15 1.01 -6.38 5.83
C LYS A 15 1.05 -5.10 4.99
N GLU A 16 1.70 -5.14 3.83
CA GLU A 16 1.73 -4.01 2.91
C GLU A 16 0.32 -3.68 2.40
N PHE A 17 -0.49 -4.68 2.07
CA PHE A 17 -1.88 -4.48 1.64
C PHE A 17 -2.72 -3.73 2.69
N LEU A 18 -2.62 -4.13 3.96
CA LEU A 18 -3.32 -3.47 5.06
C LEU A 18 -2.85 -2.02 5.23
N LEU A 19 -1.52 -1.80 5.24
CA LEU A 19 -0.93 -0.47 5.30
C LEU A 19 -1.42 0.44 4.16
N LEU A 20 -1.44 -0.06 2.93
CA LEU A 20 -1.90 0.71 1.77
C LEU A 20 -3.41 0.97 1.80
N SER A 21 -4.20 0.11 2.45
CA SER A 21 -5.63 0.32 2.63
C SER A 21 -5.90 1.51 3.57
N GLU A 22 -5.19 1.58 4.70
CA GLU A 22 -5.26 2.71 5.65
C GLU A 22 -4.74 4.03 5.02
N VAL A 23 -3.68 3.94 4.22
CA VAL A 23 -3.16 5.08 3.44
C VAL A 23 -4.21 5.60 2.46
N THR A 24 -4.89 4.70 1.74
CA THR A 24 -5.93 5.07 0.78
C THR A 24 -7.07 5.81 1.47
N GLU A 25 -7.56 5.29 2.60
CA GLU A 25 -8.60 5.96 3.39
C GLU A 25 -8.16 7.36 3.84
N SER A 26 -6.94 7.49 4.37
CA SER A 26 -6.36 8.77 4.78
C SER A 26 -6.27 9.76 3.61
N LEU A 27 -5.85 9.30 2.43
CA LEU A 27 -5.77 10.15 1.24
C LEU A 27 -7.14 10.53 0.69
N GLU A 28 -8.13 9.64 0.74
CA GLU A 28 -9.52 9.94 0.38
C GLU A 28 -10.10 11.05 1.27
N HIS A 29 -9.84 11.00 2.59
CA HIS A 29 -10.20 12.08 3.50
C HIS A 29 -9.52 13.40 3.10
N LEU A 30 -8.22 13.38 2.79
CA LEU A 30 -7.48 14.58 2.40
C LEU A 30 -7.92 15.13 1.03
N LYS A 31 -8.33 14.27 0.10
CA LYS A 31 -8.84 14.64 -1.22
C LYS A 31 -10.07 15.56 -1.15
N THR A 32 -10.89 15.41 -0.11
CA THR A 32 -12.04 16.31 0.12
C THR A 32 -11.63 17.77 0.26
N TYR A 33 -10.42 18.03 0.75
CA TYR A 33 -9.87 19.38 0.93
C TYR A 33 -8.93 19.80 -0.21
N ASN A 34 -8.29 18.85 -0.90
CA ASN A 34 -7.39 19.12 -2.02
C ASN A 34 -7.45 18.02 -3.08
N PRO A 35 -8.06 18.28 -4.26
CA PRO A 35 -8.15 17.31 -5.35
C PRO A 35 -6.80 16.76 -5.85
N ALA A 36 -5.67 17.45 -5.61
CA ALA A 36 -4.33 16.99 -6.01
C ALA A 36 -3.95 15.63 -5.37
N PHE A 37 -4.61 15.24 -4.28
CA PHE A 37 -4.44 13.92 -3.67
C PHE A 37 -4.89 12.75 -4.56
N GLN A 38 -5.68 12.99 -5.62
CA GLN A 38 -6.11 11.93 -6.54
C GLN A 38 -4.92 11.19 -7.17
N SER A 39 -3.85 11.90 -7.55
CA SER A 39 -2.65 11.26 -8.11
C SER A 39 -1.96 10.32 -7.12
N ALA A 40 -1.93 10.68 -5.83
CA ALA A 40 -1.40 9.79 -4.79
C ALA A 40 -2.28 8.54 -4.62
N ILE A 41 -3.60 8.70 -4.64
CA ILE A 41 -4.56 7.60 -4.57
C ILE A 41 -4.38 6.64 -5.76
N ASP A 42 -4.22 7.18 -6.97
CA ASP A 42 -4.00 6.37 -8.17
C ASP A 42 -2.71 5.52 -8.07
N HIS A 43 -1.64 6.10 -7.51
CA HIS A 43 -0.40 5.37 -7.25
C HIS A 43 -0.56 4.29 -6.18
N VAL A 44 -1.28 4.55 -5.08
CA VAL A 44 -1.55 3.54 -4.06
C VAL A 44 -2.37 2.39 -4.66
N ASN A 45 -3.39 2.71 -5.44
CA ASN A 45 -4.22 1.73 -6.13
C ASN A 45 -3.41 0.85 -7.08
N ALA A 46 -2.48 1.42 -7.84
CA ALA A 46 -1.60 0.65 -8.71
C ALA A 46 -0.73 -0.34 -7.92
N ASP A 47 -0.11 0.09 -6.83
CA ASP A 47 0.69 -0.77 -5.95
C ASP A 47 -0.20 -1.85 -5.28
N MET A 48 -1.42 -1.51 -4.84
CA MET A 48 -2.38 -2.49 -4.31
C MET A 48 -2.81 -3.54 -5.33
N GLN A 49 -2.98 -3.18 -6.61
CA GLN A 49 -3.29 -4.15 -7.67
C GLN A 49 -2.13 -5.12 -7.90
N GLN A 50 -0.88 -4.63 -7.84
CA GLN A 50 0.30 -5.50 -7.92
C GLN A 50 0.34 -6.48 -6.75
N ILE A 51 0.10 -6.03 -5.52
CA ILE A 51 0.04 -6.88 -4.32
C ILE A 51 -1.07 -7.94 -4.44
N LYS A 52 -2.28 -7.54 -4.86
CA LYS A 52 -3.39 -8.48 -5.07
C LYS A 52 -3.04 -9.56 -6.09
N GLY A 53 -2.38 -9.19 -7.19
CA GLY A 53 -1.89 -10.15 -8.17
C GLY A 53 -0.90 -11.14 -7.57
N GLN A 54 0.08 -10.65 -6.81
CA GLN A 54 1.06 -11.52 -6.13
C GLN A 54 0.40 -12.48 -5.14
N LEU A 55 -0.53 -11.98 -4.31
CA LEU A 55 -1.28 -12.82 -3.37
C LEU A 55 -2.12 -13.87 -4.11
N PHE A 56 -2.85 -13.49 -5.16
CA PHE A 56 -3.68 -14.42 -5.92
C PHE A 56 -2.88 -15.62 -6.44
N PHE A 57 -1.72 -15.39 -7.07
CA PHE A 57 -0.90 -16.47 -7.60
C PHE A 57 -0.30 -17.40 -6.53
N ARG A 58 -0.04 -16.88 -5.33
CA ARG A 58 0.55 -17.66 -4.22
C ARG A 58 -0.49 -18.44 -3.42
N TYR A 59 -1.68 -17.86 -3.25
CA TYR A 59 -2.80 -18.55 -2.62
C TYR A 59 -3.30 -19.76 -3.45
N GLN A 60 -3.04 -19.79 -4.77
CA GLN A 60 -3.31 -20.97 -5.59
C GLN A 60 -2.52 -22.21 -5.12
N ASP A 61 -1.40 -22.02 -4.41
CA ASP A 61 -0.57 -23.10 -3.88
C ASP A 61 -0.96 -23.53 -2.44
N HIS A 62 -2.15 -23.17 -1.96
CA HIS A 62 -2.81 -23.73 -0.75
C HIS A 62 -2.00 -23.71 0.57
N HIS A 63 -1.30 -22.62 0.90
CA HIS A 63 -0.71 -22.45 2.23
C HIS A 63 -1.65 -21.66 3.17
N ARG A 64 -1.84 -22.16 4.39
CA ARG A 64 -2.44 -21.38 5.48
C ARG A 64 -1.44 -20.31 5.89
N ILE A 65 -1.81 -19.04 5.76
CA ILE A 65 -1.00 -17.92 6.25
C ILE A 65 -1.28 -17.69 7.72
N ASP A 66 -0.23 -17.56 8.53
CA ASP A 66 -0.35 -17.16 9.93
C ASP A 66 -0.48 -15.64 10.03
N LEU A 67 -1.67 -15.17 10.42
CA LEU A 67 -1.95 -13.75 10.55
C LEU A 67 -1.42 -13.16 11.87
N ASN A 68 -0.96 -13.98 12.83
CA ASN A 68 -0.50 -13.50 14.12
C ASN A 68 0.77 -12.64 14.04
N HIS A 69 1.52 -12.74 12.94
CA HIS A 69 2.71 -11.91 12.68
C HIS A 69 2.44 -10.66 11.83
N VAL A 70 1.21 -10.50 11.33
CA VAL A 70 0.83 -9.34 10.50
C VAL A 70 0.43 -8.18 11.41
N ILE A 71 1.43 -7.51 11.98
CA ILE A 71 1.24 -6.33 12.83
C ILE A 71 1.64 -5.07 12.06
N VAL A 72 0.69 -4.15 11.92
CA VAL A 72 0.91 -2.82 11.34
C VAL A 72 1.34 -1.86 12.44
N SER A 73 2.44 -1.13 12.23
CA SER A 73 2.88 -0.08 13.17
C SER A 73 2.62 1.32 12.63
N ASN A 74 2.38 2.27 13.54
CA ASN A 74 2.19 3.69 13.20
C ASN A 74 3.39 4.27 12.43
N PHE A 75 4.61 3.83 12.73
CA PHE A 75 5.80 4.26 12.01
C PHE A 75 5.78 3.82 10.54
N GLU A 76 5.34 2.59 10.28
CA GLU A 76 5.22 2.06 8.92
C GLU A 76 4.12 2.77 8.15
N LEU A 77 2.98 3.04 8.78
CA LEU A 77 1.89 3.81 8.19
C LEU A 77 2.36 5.21 7.76
N GLN A 78 3.03 5.94 8.66
CA GLN A 78 3.61 7.26 8.34
C GLN A 78 4.65 7.18 7.22
N SER A 79 5.43 6.11 7.16
CA SER A 79 6.39 5.87 6.07
C SER A 79 5.68 5.72 4.72
N ARG A 80 4.61 4.91 4.64
CA ARG A 80 3.84 4.75 3.39
C ARG A 80 3.11 6.04 3.03
N MET A 81 2.49 6.74 3.98
CA MET A 81 1.91 8.06 3.72
C MET A 81 2.94 9.00 3.08
N ARG A 82 4.13 9.15 3.69
CA ARG A 82 5.20 9.99 3.12
C ARG A 82 5.58 9.58 1.69
N LYS A 83 5.68 8.29 1.40
CA LYS A 83 5.96 7.78 0.04
C LYS A 83 4.96 8.34 -0.97
N TYR A 84 3.65 8.24 -0.72
CA TYR A 84 2.64 8.66 -1.69
C TYR A 84 2.37 10.16 -1.69
N MET A 85 2.62 10.85 -0.58
CA MET A 85 2.60 12.31 -0.52
C MET A 85 3.59 12.95 -1.53
N THR A 86 4.70 12.28 -1.86
CA THR A 86 5.62 12.80 -2.88
C THR A 86 4.96 12.93 -4.27
N ALA A 87 4.01 12.05 -4.61
CA ALA A 87 3.29 12.12 -5.88
C ALA A 87 2.44 13.39 -6.00
N VAL A 88 1.91 13.88 -4.87
CA VAL A 88 1.16 15.13 -4.82
C VAL A 88 2.05 16.33 -5.13
N ASN A 89 3.27 16.34 -4.59
CA ASN A 89 4.22 17.45 -4.78
C ASN A 89 4.69 17.60 -6.24
N TYR A 90 4.73 16.50 -7.00
CA TYR A 90 5.08 16.55 -8.43
C TYR A 90 4.00 17.18 -9.33
N VAL A 91 2.74 17.27 -8.86
CA VAL A 91 1.63 17.86 -9.62
C VAL A 91 1.51 19.38 -9.38
N VAL A 92 2.13 19.90 -8.31
CA VAL A 92 2.04 21.31 -7.89
C VAL A 92 3.22 22.15 -8.43
N HIS A 93 4.11 21.57 -9.23
CA HIS A 93 5.23 22.24 -9.92
C HIS A 93 5.13 22.05 -11.43
#